data_AF-A0A1I5LAR7-F1
#
_entry.id   AF-A0A1I5LAR7-F1
#
_cell.length_a   1.000
_cell.length_b   1.000
_cell.length_c   1.000
_cell.angle_alpha   90.00
_cell.angle_beta   90.00
_cell.angle_gamma   90.00
#
_symmetry.space_group_name_H-M   'P 1'
#
loop_
_entity.id
_entity.type
_entity.pdbx_description
1 polymer ?
#
loop_
_entity_poly.entity_id
_entity_poly.type
_entity_poly.pdbx_seq_one_letter_code
_entity_poly.pdbx_strand_id
1 'polypeptide(L)'
;MARLTGYMLDRERDLADELLTSGGLSDEFVARLVAAQVFGTQRILANHNARDIRAGRSADDTYPAAVARAETAFDLLENGLATYVG
;
A
#
# COMPACT_ATOMS: atom_id res chain seq x y z
N MET A 1 12.51 -2.71 15.26
CA MET A 1 12.57 -2.45 13.80
C MET A 1 12.79 -3.72 12.97
N ALA A 2 13.78 -4.57 13.27
CA ALA A 2 14.11 -5.75 12.43
C ALA A 2 12.95 -6.71 12.10
N ARG A 3 12.04 -7.00 13.04
CA ARG A 3 10.86 -7.87 12.78
C ARG A 3 9.82 -7.24 11.85
N LEU A 4 9.66 -5.91 11.91
CA LEU A 4 8.70 -5.21 11.06
C LEU A 4 9.17 -5.18 9.61
N THR A 5 10.48 -5.01 9.41
CA THR A 5 11.11 -5.05 8.09
C THR A 5 11.02 -6.45 7.47
N GLY A 6 11.30 -7.51 8.23
CA GLY A 6 11.15 -8.89 7.74
C GLY A 6 9.72 -9.21 7.30
N TYR A 7 8.74 -8.87 8.15
CA TYR A 7 7.32 -9.06 7.83
C TYR A 7 6.87 -8.31 6.57
N MET A 8 7.34 -7.07 6.37
CA MET A 8 7.00 -6.28 5.17
C MET A 8 7.62 -6.88 3.90
N LEU A 9 8.83 -7.43 3.99
CA LEU A 9 9.49 -8.08 2.85
C LEU A 9 8.84 -9.41 2.48
N ASP A 10 8.39 -10.19 3.46
CA ASP A 10 7.66 -11.43 3.20
C ASP A 10 6.31 -11.13 2.54
N ARG A 11 5.59 -10.13 3.05
CA ARG A 11 4.33 -9.65 2.45
C ARG A 11 4.49 -9.10 1.02
N GLU A 12 5.58 -8.38 0.75
CA GLU A 12 5.93 -7.91 -0.60
C GLU A 12 6.06 -9.09 -1.57
N ARG A 13 6.76 -10.15 -1.17
CA ARG A 13 6.92 -11.36 -1.98
C ARG A 13 5.60 -12.07 -2.22
N ASP A 14 4.81 -12.29 -1.18
CA ASP A 14 3.50 -12.94 -1.30
C ASP A 14 2.59 -12.20 -2.30
N LEU A 15 2.58 -10.86 -2.25
CA LEU A 15 1.77 -10.06 -3.18
C LEU A 15 2.34 -10.09 -4.61
N ALA A 16 3.68 -10.06 -4.77
CA ALA A 16 4.29 -10.18 -6.09
C ALA A 16 3.97 -11.52 -6.75
N ASP A 17 4.02 -12.62 -5.98
CA ASP A 17 3.70 -13.97 -6.46
C ASP A 17 2.22 -14.08 -6.90
N GLU A 18 1.31 -13.45 -6.17
CA GLU A 18 -0.11 -13.39 -6.52
C GLU A 18 -0.36 -12.55 -7.78
N LEU A 19 0.33 -11.42 -7.93
CA LEU A 19 0.24 -10.57 -9.12
C LEU A 19 0.70 -11.31 -10.39
N LEU A 20 1.72 -12.16 -10.28
CA LEU A 20 2.17 -13.03 -11.36
C LEU A 20 1.17 -14.16 -11.64
N THR A 21 0.65 -14.80 -10.59
CA THR A 21 -0.25 -15.96 -10.70
C THR A 21 -1.62 -15.58 -11.28
N SER A 22 -2.14 -14.41 -10.90
CA SER A 22 -3.42 -13.88 -11.40
C SER A 22 -3.36 -13.43 -12.87
N GLY A 23 -2.16 -13.32 -13.45
CA GLY A 23 -1.94 -12.87 -14.83
C GLY A 23 -2.06 -11.35 -15.01
N GLY A 24 -2.23 -10.58 -13.93
CA GLY A 24 -2.28 -9.11 -13.99
C GLY A 24 -0.91 -8.47 -14.27
N LEU A 25 0.17 -9.20 -14.07
CA LEU A 25 1.54 -8.85 -14.44
C LEU A 25 2.29 -10.09 -14.93
N SER A 26 3.18 -9.92 -15.91
CA SER A 26 4.00 -11.02 -16.45
C SER A 26 5.49 -10.91 -16.15
N ASP A 27 5.92 -9.81 -15.51
CA ASP A 27 7.32 -9.52 -15.21
C ASP A 27 7.55 -9.50 -13.68
N GLU A 28 8.48 -10.32 -13.20
CA GLU A 28 8.78 -10.47 -11.77
C GLU A 28 9.29 -9.18 -11.14
N PHE A 29 10.15 -8.44 -11.86
CA PHE A 29 10.70 -7.17 -11.36
C PHE A 29 9.58 -6.13 -11.20
N VAL A 30 8.70 -6.01 -12.19
CA VAL A 30 7.53 -5.13 -12.14
C VAL A 30 6.58 -5.56 -11.01
N ALA A 31 6.28 -6.86 -10.88
CA ALA A 31 5.41 -7.37 -9.82
C ALA A 31 5.93 -7.04 -8.41
N ARG A 32 7.23 -7.21 -8.18
CA ARG A 32 7.86 -6.83 -6.90
C ARG A 32 7.82 -5.33 -6.66
N LEU A 33 8.08 -4.51 -7.69
CA LEU A 33 8.02 -3.06 -7.57
C LEU A 33 6.60 -2.58 -7.24
N VAL A 34 5.59 -3.13 -7.92
CA VAL A 34 4.17 -2.84 -7.64
C VAL A 34 3.80 -3.23 -6.22
N ALA A 35 4.17 -4.43 -5.78
CA ALA A 35 3.92 -4.88 -4.41
C ALA A 35 4.55 -3.93 -3.38
N ALA A 36 5.81 -3.55 -3.58
CA ALA A 36 6.51 -2.61 -2.70
C ALA A 36 5.82 -1.22 -2.66
N GLN A 37 5.32 -0.73 -3.79
CA GLN A 37 4.57 0.53 -3.87
C GLN A 37 3.25 0.46 -3.10
N VAL A 38 2.48 -0.63 -3.25
CA VAL A 38 1.23 -0.86 -2.49
C VAL A 38 1.49 -0.87 -0.99
N PHE A 39 2.48 -1.62 -0.52
CA PHE A 39 2.82 -1.65 0.92
C PHE A 39 3.37 -0.32 1.43
N GLY A 40 4.18 0.36 0.61
CA GLY A 40 4.68 1.71 0.90
C GLY A 40 3.53 2.70 1.15
N THR A 41 2.52 2.66 0.29
CA THR A 41 1.29 3.47 0.40
C THR A 41 0.51 3.13 1.67
N GLN A 42 0.21 1.86 1.91
CA GLN A 42 -0.50 1.43 3.12
C GLN A 42 0.22 1.82 4.41
N ARG A 43 1.56 1.71 4.44
CA ARG A 43 2.38 2.13 5.58
C ARG A 43 2.27 3.62 5.85
N ILE A 44 2.28 4.46 4.81
CA ILE A 44 2.12 5.92 4.96
C ILE A 44 0.72 6.25 5.50
N LEU A 45 -0.33 5.65 4.93
CA LEU A 45 -1.72 5.84 5.40
C LEU A 45 -1.89 5.41 6.86
N ALA A 46 -1.39 4.23 7.24
CA ALA A 46 -1.44 3.73 8.60
C ALA A 46 -0.71 4.64 9.60
N ASN A 47 0.43 5.21 9.21
CA ASN A 47 1.17 6.16 10.04
C ASN A 47 0.39 7.45 10.27
N HIS A 48 -0.29 7.97 9.24
CA HIS A 48 -1.16 9.14 9.37
C HIS A 48 -2.34 8.88 10.31
N ASN A 49 -3.02 7.74 10.14
CA ASN A 49 -4.14 7.36 11.01
C ASN A 49 -3.66 7.21 12.46
N ALA A 50 -2.55 6.50 12.68
CA ALA A 50 -2.00 6.29 14.01
C ALA A 50 -1.53 7.61 14.66
N ARG A 51 -1.06 8.58 13.87
CA ARG A 51 -0.70 9.92 14.38
C ARG A 51 -1.94 10.66 14.86
N ASP A 52 -3.03 10.65 14.10
CA ASP A 52 -4.26 11.36 14.46
C ASP A 52 -4.91 10.75 15.72
N ILE A 53 -4.93 9.42 15.85
CA ILE A 53 -5.39 8.73 17.06
C ILE A 53 -4.52 9.07 18.27
N ARG A 54 -3.18 9.05 18.12
CA ARG A 54 -2.26 9.45 19.21
C ARG A 54 -2.40 10.92 19.62
N ALA A 55 -2.89 11.78 18.73
CA ALA A 55 -3.22 13.16 19.04
C ALA A 55 -4.55 13.33 19.79
N GLY A 56 -5.24 12.22 20.13
CA GLY A 56 -6.48 12.22 20.92
C GLY A 56 -7.75 12.38 20.09
N ARG A 57 -7.67 12.33 18.76
CA ARG A 57 -8.87 12.35 17.90
C ARG A 57 -9.54 10.97 17.89
N SER A 58 -10.88 10.96 17.86
CA SER A 58 -11.65 9.72 17.68
C SER A 58 -11.43 9.11 16.29
N ALA A 59 -11.60 7.79 16.17
CA ALA A 59 -11.66 7.11 14.89
C ALA A 59 -12.78 7.71 14.00
N ASP A 60 -13.95 7.97 14.57
CA ASP A 60 -15.08 8.53 13.82
C ASP A 60 -14.77 9.92 13.26
N ASP A 61 -14.12 10.78 14.05
CA ASP A 61 -13.74 12.13 13.62
C ASP A 61 -12.67 12.11 12.53
N THR A 62 -11.76 11.12 12.59
CA THR A 62 -10.62 11.01 11.66
C THR A 62 -10.99 10.30 10.37
N TYR A 63 -12.04 9.47 10.39
CA TYR A 63 -12.41 8.59 9.29
C TYR A 63 -12.60 9.30 7.95
N PRO A 64 -13.36 10.42 7.84
CA PRO A 64 -13.53 11.10 6.56
C PRO A 64 -12.20 11.57 5.94
N ALA A 65 -11.29 12.09 6.77
CA ALA A 65 -9.97 12.53 6.31
C ALA A 65 -9.03 11.36 6.00
N ALA A 66 -9.21 10.21 6.66
CA ALA A 66 -8.47 9.00 6.35
C ALA A 66 -8.90 8.43 4.98
N VAL A 67 -10.20 8.43 4.68
CA VAL A 67 -10.75 8.00 3.38
C VAL A 67 -10.22 8.90 2.25
N ALA A 68 -10.32 10.22 2.39
CA ALA A 68 -9.84 11.15 1.36
C ALA A 68 -8.35 10.97 1.03
N ARG A 69 -7.52 10.66 2.05
CA ARG A 69 -6.09 10.35 1.84
C ARG A 69 -5.89 9.01 1.14
N ALA A 70 -6.71 8.01 1.46
CA ALA A 70 -6.64 6.71 0.81
C ALA A 70 -7.00 6.84 -0.67
N GLU A 71 -8.10 7.51 -1.00
CA GLU A 71 -8.52 7.81 -2.37
C GLU A 71 -7.38 8.47 -3.14
N THR A 72 -6.85 9.59 -2.62
CA THR A 72 -5.72 10.29 -3.26
C THR A 72 -4.50 9.37 -3.48
N ALA A 73 -4.16 8.54 -2.49
CA ALA A 73 -2.98 7.68 -2.59
C ALA A 73 -3.16 6.52 -3.57
N PHE A 74 -4.35 5.94 -3.66
CA PHE A 74 -4.66 4.88 -4.60
C PHE A 74 -4.87 5.41 -6.02
N ASP A 75 -5.43 6.62 -6.20
CA ASP A 75 -5.47 7.29 -7.50
C ASP A 75 -4.06 7.50 -8.06
N LEU A 76 -3.10 7.91 -7.22
CA LEU A 76 -1.70 8.05 -7.65
C LEU A 76 -1.08 6.71 -8.09
N LEU A 77 -1.40 5.62 -7.39
CA LEU A 77 -0.94 4.28 -7.77
C LEU A 77 -1.59 3.84 -9.08
N GLU A 78 -2.91 3.92 -9.20
CA GLU A 78 -3.65 3.52 -10.40
C GLU A 78 -3.12 4.25 -11.64
N ASN A 79 -3.03 5.58 -11.57
CA ASN A 79 -2.56 6.39 -12.70
C ASN A 79 -1.08 6.10 -13.04
N GLY A 80 -0.24 5.86 -12.03
CA GLY A 80 1.17 5.52 -12.25
C GLY A 80 1.39 4.12 -12.82
N LEU A 81 0.48 3.20 -12.54
CA LEU A 81 0.58 1.78 -12.90
C LEU A 81 -0.22 1.40 -14.15
N ALA A 82 -1.10 2.27 -14.64
CA ALA A 82 -2.01 2.00 -15.76
C ALA A 82 -1.33 1.50 -17.07
N THR A 83 -0.04 1.76 -17.26
CA THR A 83 0.72 1.28 -18.44
C THR A 83 1.31 -0.12 -18.25
N TYR A 84 1.37 -0.61 -17.01
CA TYR A 84 2.05 -1.85 -16.64
C TYR A 84 1.10 -2.95 -16.20
N VAL A 85 -0.08 -2.59 -15.71
CA VAL A 85 -1.10 -3.53 -15.22
C VAL A 85 -2.22 -3.59 -16.27
N GLY A 86 -2.49 -4.78 -16.81
CA GLY A 86 -3.47 -4.99 -17.89
C GLY A 86 -3.77 -6.45 -18.17
#